data_AF-A0A496XFE2-F1
#
_entry.id   AF-A0A496XFE2-F1
#
_cell.length_a   1.000
_cell.length_b   1.000
_cell.length_c   1.000
_cell.angle_alpha   90.00
_cell.angle_beta   90.00
_cell.angle_gamma   90.00
#
_symmetry.space_group_name_H-M   'P 1'
#
loop_
_entity.id
_entity.type
_entity.pdbx_description
1 polymer ?
#
loop_
_entity_poly.entity_id
_entity_poly.type
_entity_poly.pdbx_seq_one_letter_code
_entity_poly.pdbx_strand_id
1 'polypeptide(L)'
;MSRVVDADVYVLVDGDDTYSAAAAPAMLERFHRDHLDMLVGTRLEGFEKGSFRAFHQFGNRLISGLVSILFRKRLTDVLSGYRVLSRSFIDVVYLRRGGFEVETEMTLQALTKHLVVGEMAVEYRSRPDESPSKLNTWGDGWLIVKCIALLFKDYRPLVFFLGLAILLAMASLVVGSAPIRDYIETAYVLHVPRAILASGLAILSLTALTAGLILDTVVRLHEETVEFWKQQLDRRR
;
A
#
# COMPACT_ATOMS: atom_id res chain seq x y z
N MET A 1 -19.36 7.81 -2.60
CA MET A 1 -20.21 6.90 -3.39
C MET A 1 -21.62 6.77 -2.81
N SER A 2 -21.80 6.51 -1.50
CA SER A 2 -23.13 6.43 -0.87
C SER A 2 -23.99 7.72 -0.92
N ARG A 3 -23.38 8.88 -1.19
CA ARG A 3 -24.10 10.16 -1.30
C ARG A 3 -24.91 10.33 -2.60
N VAL A 4 -24.71 9.46 -3.59
CA VAL A 4 -25.33 9.59 -4.93
C VAL A 4 -26.15 8.36 -5.32
N VAL A 5 -25.74 7.17 -4.89
CA VAL A 5 -26.43 5.91 -5.20
C VAL A 5 -26.62 5.10 -3.93
N ASP A 6 -27.88 4.78 -3.62
CA ASP A 6 -28.27 3.88 -2.53
C ASP A 6 -28.56 2.49 -3.09
N ALA A 7 -27.74 1.50 -2.72
CA ALA A 7 -27.79 0.15 -3.25
C ALA A 7 -27.16 -0.86 -2.27
N ASP A 8 -27.63 -2.11 -2.29
CA ASP A 8 -27.07 -3.18 -1.46
C ASP A 8 -25.70 -3.67 -1.95
N VAL A 9 -25.47 -3.59 -3.26
CA VAL A 9 -24.24 -4.01 -3.94
C VAL A 9 -23.84 -2.95 -4.97
N TYR A 10 -22.54 -2.65 -5.02
CA TYR A 10 -21.96 -1.68 -5.95
C TYR A 10 -21.01 -2.37 -6.90
N VAL A 11 -21.17 -2.14 -8.20
CA VAL A 11 -20.23 -2.60 -9.24
C VAL A 11 -19.47 -1.40 -9.78
N LEU A 12 -18.14 -1.45 -9.69
CA LEU A 12 -17.23 -0.43 -10.18
C LEU A 12 -16.48 -1.00 -11.37
N VAL A 13 -16.34 -0.20 -12.41
CA VAL A 13 -15.61 -0.55 -13.62
C VAL A 13 -14.94 0.70 -14.18
N ASP A 14 -13.72 0.55 -14.70
CA ASP A 14 -13.04 1.65 -15.39
C ASP A 14 -13.79 1.98 -16.69
N GLY A 15 -14.04 3.27 -16.92
CA GLY A 15 -14.78 3.76 -18.08
C GLY A 15 -13.99 3.79 -19.39
N ASP A 16 -12.98 2.94 -19.54
CA ASP A 16 -12.06 2.94 -20.69
C ASP A 16 -12.27 1.77 -21.66
N ASP A 17 -13.39 1.06 -21.52
CA ASP A 17 -13.82 -0.08 -22.34
C ASP A 17 -12.84 -1.27 -22.35
N THR A 18 -12.00 -1.38 -21.31
CA THR A 18 -11.05 -2.50 -21.18
C THR A 18 -11.65 -3.72 -20.47
N TYR A 19 -12.72 -3.56 -19.69
CA TYR A 19 -13.39 -4.65 -18.99
C TYR A 19 -14.71 -5.05 -19.67
N SER A 20 -14.90 -6.36 -19.86
CA SER A 20 -16.17 -6.87 -20.38
C SER A 20 -17.30 -6.75 -19.35
N ALA A 21 -18.31 -5.93 -19.66
CA ALA A 21 -19.51 -5.80 -18.82
C ALA A 21 -20.27 -7.14 -18.65
N ALA A 22 -20.08 -8.09 -19.57
CA ALA A 22 -20.67 -9.43 -19.50
C ALA A 22 -20.12 -10.27 -18.33
N ALA A 23 -19.00 -9.87 -17.71
CA ALA A 23 -18.47 -10.54 -16.53
C ALA A 23 -19.24 -10.18 -15.24
N ALA A 24 -20.00 -9.06 -15.22
CA ALA A 24 -20.69 -8.59 -14.01
C ALA A 24 -21.61 -9.64 -13.38
N PRO A 25 -22.47 -10.38 -14.12
CA PRO A 25 -23.36 -11.37 -13.52
C PRO A 25 -22.60 -12.49 -12.80
N ALA A 26 -21.53 -13.01 -13.42
CA ALA A 26 -20.73 -14.08 -12.83
C ALA A 26 -19.92 -13.59 -11.61
N MET A 27 -19.45 -12.34 -11.65
CA MET A 27 -18.82 -11.69 -10.49
C MET A 27 -19.82 -11.54 -9.34
N LEU A 28 -21.04 -11.08 -9.61
CA LEU A 28 -22.10 -10.94 -8.60
C LEU A 28 -22.49 -12.29 -7.99
N GLU A 29 -22.65 -13.32 -8.82
CA GLU A 29 -22.96 -14.68 -8.34
C GLU A 29 -21.90 -15.18 -7.36
N ARG A 30 -20.62 -15.06 -7.73
CA ARG A 30 -19.53 -15.44 -6.86
C ARG A 30 -19.45 -14.58 -5.60
N PHE A 31 -19.64 -13.27 -5.74
CA PHE A 31 -19.63 -12.34 -4.62
C PHE A 31 -20.67 -12.73 -3.55
N HIS A 32 -21.87 -13.10 -3.96
CA HIS A 32 -22.92 -13.57 -3.05
C HIS A 32 -22.62 -14.97 -2.48
N ARG A 33 -22.22 -15.92 -3.33
CA ARG A 33 -21.94 -17.30 -2.92
C ARG A 33 -20.82 -17.39 -1.87
N ASP A 34 -19.77 -16.60 -2.06
CA ASP A 34 -18.59 -16.63 -1.20
C ASP A 34 -18.70 -15.61 -0.03
N HIS A 35 -19.85 -14.93 0.13
CA HIS A 35 -20.13 -13.92 1.15
C HIS A 35 -19.04 -12.84 1.27
N LEU A 36 -18.66 -12.27 0.12
CA LEU A 36 -17.57 -11.30 0.04
C LEU A 36 -18.05 -9.88 0.39
N ASP A 37 -17.14 -9.08 0.94
CA ASP A 37 -17.31 -7.63 1.09
C ASP A 37 -16.74 -6.87 -0.10
N MET A 38 -15.73 -7.45 -0.75
CA MET A 38 -15.13 -6.93 -1.98
C MET A 38 -14.67 -8.09 -2.87
N LEU A 39 -15.07 -8.07 -4.13
CA LEU A 39 -14.53 -8.96 -5.17
C LEU A 39 -13.77 -8.11 -6.20
N VAL A 40 -12.55 -8.52 -6.52
CA VAL A 40 -11.71 -7.89 -7.55
C VAL A 40 -11.67 -8.75 -8.80
N GLY A 41 -11.95 -8.16 -9.96
CA GLY A 41 -11.81 -8.80 -11.27
C GLY A 41 -10.35 -8.72 -11.74
N THR A 42 -9.59 -9.80 -11.67
CA THR A 42 -8.16 -9.82 -12.00
C THR A 42 -7.95 -9.88 -13.51
N ARG A 43 -7.02 -9.07 -14.03
CA ARG A 43 -6.71 -9.00 -15.47
C ARG A 43 -5.63 -10.00 -15.90
N LEU A 44 -4.92 -10.60 -14.94
CA LEU A 44 -3.63 -11.26 -15.14
C LEU A 44 -3.64 -12.51 -16.04
N GLU A 45 -4.79 -13.10 -16.34
CA GLU A 45 -4.89 -14.28 -17.22
C GLU A 45 -5.12 -13.95 -18.71
N GLY A 46 -5.41 -12.68 -19.06
CA GLY A 46 -5.81 -12.29 -20.44
C GLY A 46 -4.82 -11.42 -21.23
N PHE A 47 -3.61 -11.15 -20.73
CA PHE A 47 -2.73 -10.14 -21.34
C PHE A 47 -1.87 -10.63 -22.51
N GLU A 48 -2.00 -9.97 -23.67
CA GLU A 48 -1.04 -10.05 -24.78
C GLU A 48 0.26 -9.26 -24.51
N LYS A 49 1.38 -9.76 -25.07
CA LYS A 49 2.77 -9.37 -24.77
C LYS A 49 3.16 -8.01 -25.37
N GLY A 50 3.73 -7.11 -24.54
CA GLY A 50 4.40 -5.86 -24.95
C GLY A 50 5.34 -5.32 -23.86
N SER A 51 6.43 -4.62 -24.21
CA SER A 51 7.50 -4.22 -23.26
C SER A 51 7.06 -3.20 -22.22
N PHE A 52 6.24 -2.22 -22.62
CA PHE A 52 5.67 -1.19 -21.73
C PHE A 52 4.66 -1.78 -20.74
N ARG A 53 3.89 -2.79 -21.18
CA ARG A 53 2.96 -3.56 -20.32
C ARG A 53 3.71 -4.43 -19.29
N ALA A 54 4.94 -4.86 -19.58
CA ALA A 54 5.74 -5.66 -18.67
C ALA A 54 6.16 -4.89 -17.40
N PHE A 55 6.44 -3.59 -17.50
CA PHE A 55 6.78 -2.77 -16.33
C PHE A 55 5.57 -2.58 -15.39
N HIS A 56 4.37 -2.33 -15.94
CA HIS A 56 3.15 -2.27 -15.14
C HIS A 56 2.81 -3.61 -14.49
N GLN A 57 2.98 -4.73 -15.20
CA GLN A 57 2.82 -6.05 -14.61
C GLN A 57 3.83 -6.29 -13.48
N PHE A 58 5.08 -5.86 -13.65
CA PHE A 58 6.08 -5.96 -12.60
C PHE A 58 5.69 -5.12 -11.38
N GLY A 59 5.32 -3.86 -11.58
CA GLY A 59 4.85 -2.98 -10.50
C GLY A 59 3.63 -3.53 -9.77
N ASN A 60 2.64 -4.03 -10.51
CA ASN A 60 1.46 -4.67 -9.93
C ASN A 60 1.79 -5.94 -9.17
N ARG A 61 2.65 -6.82 -9.71
CA ARG A 61 3.11 -8.02 -9.01
C ARG A 61 3.89 -7.67 -7.75
N LEU A 62 4.71 -6.64 -7.79
CA LEU A 62 5.47 -6.16 -6.64
C LEU A 62 4.53 -5.63 -5.55
N ILE A 63 3.61 -4.73 -5.90
CA ILE A 63 2.62 -4.18 -4.95
C ILE A 63 1.74 -5.29 -4.40
N SER A 64 1.15 -6.12 -5.27
CA SER A 64 0.28 -7.24 -4.87
C SER A 64 1.02 -8.24 -3.99
N GLY A 65 2.29 -8.54 -4.28
CA GLY A 65 3.14 -9.39 -3.45
C GLY A 65 3.42 -8.78 -2.07
N LEU A 66 3.73 -7.48 -2.01
CA LEU A 66 3.98 -6.78 -0.75
C LEU A 66 2.72 -6.70 0.12
N VAL A 67 1.58 -6.36 -0.47
CA VAL A 67 0.27 -6.40 0.21
C VAL A 67 -0.03 -7.81 0.68
N SER A 68 0.26 -8.82 -0.15
CA SER A 68 0.03 -10.22 0.21
C SER A 68 0.86 -10.67 1.40
N ILE A 69 2.13 -10.25 1.49
CA ILE A 69 3.01 -10.52 2.64
C ILE A 69 2.51 -9.78 3.88
N LEU A 70 2.16 -8.50 3.73
CA LEU A 70 1.78 -7.63 4.83
C LEU A 70 0.50 -8.09 5.52
N PHE A 71 -0.50 -8.52 4.74
CA PHE A 71 -1.82 -8.93 5.22
C PHE A 71 -2.05 -10.45 5.17
N ARG A 72 -1.02 -11.24 4.82
CA ARG A 72 -1.06 -12.71 4.71
C ARG A 72 -2.21 -13.24 3.84
N LYS A 73 -2.55 -12.53 2.76
CA LYS A 73 -3.63 -12.88 1.83
C LYS A 73 -3.08 -12.96 0.43
N ARG A 74 -3.40 -14.01 -0.33
CA ARG A 74 -2.93 -14.13 -1.72
C ARG A 74 -3.75 -13.21 -2.61
N LEU A 75 -3.17 -12.09 -3.02
CA LEU A 75 -3.73 -11.16 -3.98
C LEU A 75 -2.81 -11.09 -5.20
N THR A 76 -3.42 -11.05 -6.38
CA THR A 76 -2.72 -11.10 -7.66
C THR A 76 -2.83 -9.78 -8.40
N ASP A 77 -3.95 -9.04 -8.30
CA ASP A 77 -4.17 -7.81 -9.07
C ASP A 77 -4.83 -6.69 -8.25
N VAL A 78 -4.06 -6.09 -7.34
CA VAL A 78 -4.51 -4.99 -6.47
C VAL A 78 -4.87 -3.71 -7.26
N LEU A 79 -4.29 -3.53 -8.45
CA LEU A 79 -4.52 -2.36 -9.31
C LEU A 79 -5.64 -2.55 -10.34
N SER A 80 -6.40 -3.65 -10.30
CA SER A 80 -7.57 -3.78 -11.18
C SER A 80 -8.64 -2.76 -10.80
N GLY A 81 -9.36 -2.20 -11.77
CA GLY A 81 -10.47 -1.27 -11.58
C GLY A 81 -11.85 -1.93 -11.55
N TYR A 82 -11.95 -3.22 -11.90
CA TYR A 82 -13.23 -3.93 -11.89
C TYR A 82 -13.50 -4.55 -10.52
N ARG A 83 -14.48 -4.03 -9.78
CA ARG A 83 -14.81 -4.49 -8.43
C ARG A 83 -16.31 -4.62 -8.17
N VAL A 84 -16.66 -5.55 -7.28
CA VAL A 84 -17.97 -5.63 -6.65
C VAL A 84 -17.81 -5.39 -5.15
N LEU A 85 -18.63 -4.52 -4.56
CA LEU A 85 -18.54 -4.11 -3.15
C LEU A 85 -19.88 -4.27 -2.43
N SER A 86 -19.85 -4.65 -1.15
CA SER A 86 -21.03 -4.67 -0.29
C SER A 86 -21.41 -3.25 0.17
N ARG A 87 -22.68 -3.06 0.55
CA ARG A 87 -23.11 -1.87 1.32
C ARG A 87 -22.23 -1.63 2.54
N SER A 88 -21.93 -2.70 3.29
CA SER A 88 -21.08 -2.66 4.48
C SER A 88 -19.66 -2.18 4.18
N PHE A 89 -19.08 -2.59 3.04
CA PHE A 89 -17.80 -2.05 2.59
C PHE A 89 -17.85 -0.53 2.43
N ILE A 90 -18.86 -0.01 1.71
CA ILE A 90 -18.98 1.42 1.45
C ILE A 90 -19.18 2.23 2.74
N ASP A 91 -19.83 1.66 3.75
CA ASP A 91 -20.09 2.35 5.02
C ASP A 91 -18.84 2.48 5.91
N VAL A 92 -17.92 1.51 5.83
CA VAL A 92 -16.73 1.49 6.70
C VAL A 92 -15.46 1.94 5.99
N VAL A 93 -15.40 1.84 4.66
CA VAL A 93 -14.21 2.20 3.89
C VAL A 93 -14.23 3.68 3.54
N TYR A 94 -13.24 4.40 4.05
CA TYR A 94 -13.02 5.80 3.74
C TYR A 94 -11.73 5.94 2.92
N LEU A 95 -11.87 6.46 1.70
CA LEU A 95 -10.76 6.71 0.79
C LEU A 95 -10.21 8.11 1.03
N ARG A 96 -8.92 8.19 1.34
CA ARG A 96 -8.18 9.44 1.54
C ARG A 96 -7.66 9.93 0.19
N ARG A 97 -7.76 11.24 -0.03
CA ARG A 97 -7.20 11.83 -1.26
C ARG A 97 -5.68 11.87 -1.16
N GLY A 98 -5.00 11.01 -1.94
CA GLY A 98 -3.57 11.09 -2.23
C GLY A 98 -2.71 10.07 -1.48
N GLY A 99 -1.80 9.44 -2.22
CA GLY A 99 -0.80 8.49 -1.70
C GLY A 99 -0.76 7.19 -2.51
N PHE A 100 -1.93 6.72 -2.94
CA PHE A 100 -2.13 5.51 -3.73
C PHE A 100 -3.16 5.74 -4.84
N GLU A 101 -3.14 4.88 -5.84
CA GLU A 101 -4.29 4.68 -6.73
C GLU A 101 -5.50 4.20 -5.91
N VAL A 102 -6.70 4.61 -6.30
CA VAL A 102 -7.94 4.39 -5.53
C VAL A 102 -8.18 2.90 -5.30
N GLU A 103 -7.87 2.09 -6.30
CA GLU A 103 -7.94 0.63 -6.34
C GLU A 103 -7.11 -0.01 -5.22
N THR A 104 -5.89 0.48 -5.06
CA THR A 104 -4.96 0.02 -4.04
C THR A 104 -5.45 0.43 -2.66
N GLU A 105 -5.88 1.69 -2.49
CA GLU A 105 -6.39 2.15 -1.21
C GLU A 105 -7.63 1.37 -0.76
N MET A 106 -8.59 1.13 -1.67
CA MET A 106 -9.75 0.29 -1.40
C MET A 106 -9.35 -1.08 -0.87
N THR A 107 -8.38 -1.71 -1.53
CA THR A 107 -7.89 -3.04 -1.15
C THR A 107 -7.24 -3.01 0.23
N LEU A 108 -6.36 -2.05 0.50
CA LEU A 108 -5.69 -1.91 1.79
C LEU A 108 -6.67 -1.63 2.93
N GLN A 109 -7.64 -0.74 2.71
CA GLN A 109 -8.68 -0.42 3.68
C GLN A 109 -9.54 -1.65 4.00
N ALA A 110 -9.85 -2.48 2.99
CA ALA A 110 -10.58 -3.72 3.19
C ALA A 110 -9.81 -4.70 4.06
N LEU A 111 -8.53 -4.93 3.75
CA LEU A 111 -7.68 -5.86 4.47
C LEU A 111 -7.42 -5.43 5.92
N THR A 112 -7.18 -4.14 6.12
CA THR A 112 -6.97 -3.55 7.46
C THR A 112 -8.22 -3.64 8.32
N LYS A 113 -9.39 -3.53 7.70
CA LYS A 113 -10.67 -3.72 8.37
C LYS A 113 -11.13 -5.17 8.40
N HIS A 114 -10.27 -6.13 8.06
CA HIS A 114 -10.58 -7.56 8.05
C HIS A 114 -11.83 -7.93 7.23
N LEU A 115 -12.13 -7.17 6.17
CA LEU A 115 -13.22 -7.45 5.25
C LEU A 115 -12.89 -8.65 4.35
N VAL A 116 -13.92 -9.38 3.94
CA VAL A 116 -13.78 -10.60 3.13
C VAL A 116 -13.54 -10.22 1.67
N VAL A 117 -12.27 -10.15 1.27
CA VAL A 117 -11.85 -9.91 -0.12
C VAL A 117 -11.70 -11.20 -0.94
N GLY A 118 -12.19 -11.25 -2.17
CA GLY A 118 -11.92 -12.31 -3.15
C GLY A 118 -11.40 -11.78 -4.49
N GLU A 119 -10.87 -12.66 -5.34
CA GLU A 119 -10.35 -12.35 -6.68
C GLU A 119 -10.90 -13.32 -7.73
N MET A 120 -11.45 -12.82 -8.84
CA MET A 120 -12.00 -13.58 -9.98
C MET A 120 -11.30 -13.19 -11.28
N ALA A 121 -10.84 -14.13 -12.09
CA ALA A 121 -10.36 -13.82 -13.43
C ALA A 121 -11.50 -13.29 -14.31
N VAL A 122 -11.24 -12.18 -15.01
CA VAL A 122 -12.18 -11.57 -15.95
C VAL A 122 -11.50 -11.31 -17.29
N GLU A 123 -12.28 -11.39 -18.36
CA GLU A 123 -11.78 -11.05 -19.70
C GLU A 123 -11.41 -9.57 -19.74
N TYR A 124 -10.16 -9.30 -20.12
CA TYR A 124 -9.60 -7.96 -20.22
C TYR A 124 -9.15 -7.72 -21.66
N ARG A 125 -9.66 -6.66 -22.29
CA ARG A 125 -9.42 -6.34 -23.69
C ARG A 125 -8.37 -5.23 -23.83
N SER A 126 -7.64 -5.27 -24.94
CA SER A 126 -6.78 -4.15 -25.33
C SER A 126 -7.65 -2.93 -25.60
N ARG A 127 -7.26 -1.78 -25.05
CA ARG A 127 -7.95 -0.50 -25.26
C ARG A 127 -8.08 -0.20 -26.77
N PRO A 128 -9.25 0.23 -27.29
CA PRO A 128 -9.50 0.33 -28.73
C PRO A 128 -8.62 1.33 -29.51
N ASP A 129 -7.89 2.22 -28.85
CA ASP A 129 -7.00 3.18 -29.50
C ASP A 129 -5.65 3.25 -28.79
N GLU A 130 -4.57 3.32 -29.58
CA GLU A 130 -3.25 3.78 -29.14
C GLU A 130 -3.33 5.25 -28.71
N SER A 131 -4.00 5.53 -27.59
CA SER A 131 -3.77 6.78 -26.88
C SER A 131 -2.31 6.74 -26.43
N PRO A 132 -1.48 7.74 -26.78
CA PRO A 132 -0.09 7.76 -26.34
C PRO A 132 -0.15 7.90 -24.83
N SER A 133 -0.03 6.78 -24.12
CA SER A 133 0.10 6.78 -22.68
C SER A 133 1.41 7.51 -22.39
N LYS A 134 1.29 8.79 -22.04
CA LYS A 134 2.38 9.69 -21.70
C LYS A 134 3.03 9.16 -20.42
N LEU A 135 3.92 8.17 -20.51
CA LEU A 135 4.62 7.69 -19.33
C LEU A 135 6.12 7.82 -19.50
N ASN A 136 6.68 8.59 -18.57
CA ASN A 136 8.09 8.57 -18.22
C ASN A 136 8.33 7.35 -17.34
N THR A 137 9.05 6.34 -17.83
CA THR A 137 9.46 5.13 -17.10
C THR A 137 10.06 5.42 -15.72
N TRP A 138 10.68 6.59 -15.54
CA TRP A 138 11.25 7.05 -14.27
C TRP A 138 10.21 7.58 -13.26
N GLY A 139 9.12 8.20 -13.74
CA GLY A 139 8.04 8.72 -12.90
C GLY A 139 7.25 7.58 -12.24
N ASP A 140 6.94 6.54 -13.01
CA ASP A 140 6.16 5.40 -12.53
C ASP A 140 6.94 4.53 -11.54
N GLY A 141 8.26 4.37 -11.75
CA GLY A 141 9.12 3.69 -10.79
C GLY A 141 9.16 4.39 -9.44
N TRP A 142 9.25 5.73 -9.43
CA TRP A 142 9.18 6.52 -8.20
C TRP A 142 7.80 6.42 -7.53
N LEU A 143 6.72 6.37 -8.30
CA LEU A 143 5.37 6.17 -7.76
C LEU A 143 5.25 4.82 -7.04
N ILE A 144 5.80 3.74 -7.61
CA ILE A 144 5.81 2.42 -6.96
C ILE A 144 6.64 2.46 -5.68
N VAL A 145 7.86 3.02 -5.71
CA VAL A 145 8.70 3.13 -4.50
C VAL A 145 8.02 3.97 -3.42
N LYS A 146 7.41 5.09 -3.80
CA LYS A 146 6.64 5.95 -2.89
C LYS A 146 5.44 5.20 -2.30
N CYS A 147 4.70 4.47 -3.12
CA CYS A 147 3.59 3.60 -2.70
C CYS A 147 4.08 2.59 -1.65
N ILE A 148 5.18 1.88 -1.92
CA ILE A 148 5.77 0.92 -0.98
C ILE A 148 6.21 1.61 0.32
N ALA A 149 6.89 2.76 0.23
CA ALA A 149 7.32 3.50 1.41
C ALA A 149 6.12 3.95 2.26
N LEU A 150 5.05 4.44 1.63
CA LEU A 150 3.82 4.81 2.31
C LEU A 150 3.12 3.60 2.94
N LEU A 151 3.09 2.45 2.27
CA LEU A 151 2.52 1.20 2.80
C LEU A 151 3.21 0.79 4.09
N PHE A 152 4.54 0.70 4.06
CA PHE A 152 5.30 0.33 5.26
C PHE A 152 5.15 1.38 6.36
N LYS A 153 5.18 2.67 6.03
CA LYS A 153 4.99 3.75 7.01
C LYS A 153 3.60 3.72 7.65
N ASP A 154 2.55 3.43 6.90
CA ASP A 154 1.16 3.48 7.37
C ASP A 154 0.74 2.22 8.12
N TYR A 155 1.21 1.04 7.69
CA TYR A 155 0.75 -0.26 8.23
C TYR A 155 1.79 -0.99 9.06
N ARG A 156 3.08 -0.67 8.93
CA ARG A 156 4.18 -1.24 9.74
C ARG A 156 5.19 -0.13 10.13
N PRO A 157 4.74 0.95 10.79
CA PRO A 157 5.58 2.11 11.07
C PRO A 157 6.86 1.73 11.81
N LEU A 158 6.80 0.78 12.75
CA LEU A 158 7.99 0.33 13.49
C LEU A 158 9.09 -0.20 12.57
N VAL A 159 8.75 -1.07 11.62
CA VAL A 159 9.73 -1.66 10.68
C VAL A 159 10.35 -0.57 9.80
N PHE A 160 9.52 0.35 9.30
CA PHE A 160 9.95 1.45 8.45
C PHE A 160 10.94 2.37 9.19
N PHE A 161 10.56 2.86 10.37
CA PHE A 161 11.36 3.79 11.15
C PHE A 161 12.57 3.12 11.81
N LEU A 162 12.49 1.83 12.17
CA LEU A 162 13.63 1.06 12.65
C LEU A 162 14.67 0.89 11.55
N GLY A 163 14.27 0.56 10.32
CA GLY A 163 15.18 0.49 9.18
C GLY A 163 15.89 1.83 8.92
N LEU A 164 15.14 2.94 8.98
CA LEU A 164 15.70 4.29 8.86
C LEU A 164 16.66 4.62 10.01
N ALA A 165 16.29 4.29 11.26
CA ALA A 165 17.13 4.51 12.43
C ALA A 165 18.46 3.73 12.32
N ILE A 166 18.40 2.45 11.94
CA ILE A 166 19.61 1.63 11.73
C ILE A 166 20.50 2.24 10.65
N LEU A 167 19.93 2.66 9.53
CA LEU A 167 20.69 3.31 8.45
C LEU A 167 21.40 4.59 8.93
N LEU A 168 20.68 5.44 9.67
CA LEU A 168 21.23 6.68 10.22
C LEU A 168 22.29 6.42 11.31
N ALA A 169 22.08 5.41 12.16
CA ALA A 169 23.05 4.98 13.16
C ALA A 169 24.34 4.46 12.51
N MET A 170 24.23 3.63 11.47
CA MET A 170 25.38 3.14 10.71
C MET A 170 26.15 4.29 10.05
N ALA A 171 25.44 5.24 9.43
CA ALA A 171 26.06 6.44 8.87
C ALA A 171 26.76 7.29 9.94
N SER A 172 26.13 7.46 11.10
CA SER A 172 26.71 8.17 12.26
C SER A 172 28.03 7.51 12.71
N LEU A 173 28.06 6.18 12.84
CA LEU A 173 29.26 5.43 13.22
C LEU A 173 30.39 5.56 12.19
N VAL A 174 30.07 5.48 10.89
CA VAL A 174 31.06 5.61 9.81
C VAL A 174 31.64 7.03 9.76
N VAL A 175 30.82 8.06 9.94
CA VAL A 175 31.30 9.45 9.95
C VAL A 175 32.09 9.73 11.24
N GLY A 176 31.61 9.21 12.36
CA GLY A 176 32.18 9.39 13.71
C GLY A 176 33.48 8.61 13.95
N SER A 177 33.79 7.61 13.13
CA SER A 177 35.04 6.84 13.30
C SER A 177 36.30 7.69 13.13
N ALA A 178 36.27 8.69 12.26
CA ALA A 178 37.41 9.60 12.03
C ALA A 178 37.74 10.47 13.26
N PRO A 179 36.82 11.28 13.81
CA PRO A 179 37.11 12.09 15.01
C PRO A 179 37.42 11.24 16.25
N ILE A 180 36.86 10.04 16.36
CA ILE A 180 37.23 9.10 17.43
C ILE A 180 38.68 8.65 17.28
N ARG A 181 39.11 8.32 16.05
CA ARG A 181 40.51 7.95 15.77
C ARG A 181 41.47 9.08 16.07
N ASP A 182 41.15 10.32 15.65
CA ASP A 182 41.97 11.50 15.95
C ASP A 182 42.21 11.64 17.46
N TYR A 183 41.14 11.48 18.25
CA TYR A 183 41.20 11.63 19.69
C TYR A 183 42.07 10.54 20.35
N ILE A 184 41.98 9.30 19.86
CA ILE A 184 42.81 8.20 20.37
C ILE A 184 44.30 8.43 20.07
N GLU A 185 44.62 8.91 18.87
CA GLU A 185 46.01 9.07 18.43
C GLU A 185 46.67 10.35 18.94
N THR A 186 45.91 11.45 19.02
CA THR A 186 46.47 12.79 19.25
C THR A 186 45.95 13.47 20.52
N ALA A 187 44.94 12.91 21.18
CA ALA A 187 44.14 13.55 22.24
C ALA A 187 43.37 14.81 21.79
N TYR A 188 43.37 15.12 20.49
CA TYR A 188 42.63 16.24 19.90
C TYR A 188 41.60 15.75 18.88
N VAL A 189 40.53 16.52 18.69
CA VAL A 189 39.53 16.27 17.64
C VAL A 189 39.82 17.18 16.46
N LEU A 190 40.58 16.70 15.49
CA LEU A 190 40.97 17.51 14.32
C LEU A 190 39.81 17.62 13.32
N HIS A 191 39.00 16.56 13.20
CA HIS A 191 37.84 16.53 12.30
C HIS A 191 36.53 17.00 12.97
N VAL A 192 36.51 18.22 13.52
CA VAL A 192 35.34 18.80 14.21
C VAL A 192 34.04 18.75 13.36
N PRO A 193 34.03 19.11 12.06
CA PRO A 193 32.81 19.03 11.25
C PRO A 193 32.23 17.61 11.15
N ARG A 194 33.09 16.59 11.12
CA ARG A 194 32.65 15.18 11.09
C ARG A 194 32.07 14.75 12.42
N ALA A 195 32.63 15.24 13.54
CA ALA A 195 32.08 14.97 14.87
C ALA A 195 30.68 15.55 15.03
N ILE A 196 30.45 16.79 14.55
CA ILE A 196 29.14 17.44 14.55
C ILE A 196 28.15 16.70 13.64
N LEU A 197 28.57 16.28 12.45
CA LEU A 197 27.70 15.50 11.55
C LEU A 197 27.34 14.14 12.16
N ALA A 198 28.30 13.45 12.78
CA ALA A 198 28.06 12.16 13.42
C ALA A 198 27.06 12.27 14.58
N SER A 199 27.20 13.28 15.44
CA SER A 199 26.25 13.51 16.55
C SER A 199 24.85 13.87 16.04
N GLY A 200 24.75 14.71 14.99
CA GLY A 200 23.48 15.03 14.33
C GLY A 200 22.78 13.80 13.78
N LEU A 201 23.51 12.92 13.08
CA LEU A 201 22.97 11.65 12.56
C LEU A 201 22.52 10.71 13.69
N ALA A 202 23.25 10.64 14.80
CA ALA A 202 22.86 9.84 15.97
C ALA A 202 21.53 10.33 16.59
N ILE A 203 21.37 11.66 16.72
CA ILE A 203 20.13 12.26 17.23
C ILE A 203 18.96 11.98 16.29
N LEU A 204 19.16 12.12 14.98
CA LEU A 204 18.12 11.80 13.98
C LEU A 204 17.73 10.32 14.03
N SER A 205 18.71 9.41 14.20
CA SER A 205 18.46 7.98 14.39
C SER A 205 17.56 7.70 15.59
N LEU A 206 17.90 8.24 16.76
CA LEU A 206 17.11 8.06 17.98
C LEU A 206 15.70 8.66 17.85
N THR A 207 15.60 9.82 17.21
CA THR A 207 14.31 10.48 16.95
C THR A 207 13.44 9.64 16.01
N ALA A 208 14.01 9.07 14.95
CA ALA A 208 13.31 8.17 14.03
C ALA A 208 12.82 6.92 14.77
N LEU A 209 13.66 6.28 15.59
CA LEU A 209 13.26 5.12 16.40
C LEU A 209 12.08 5.45 17.32
N THR A 210 12.14 6.58 18.02
CA THR A 210 11.08 7.03 18.92
C THR A 210 9.78 7.29 18.17
N ALA A 211 9.83 7.96 17.01
CA ALA A 211 8.67 8.15 16.15
C ALA A 211 8.07 6.82 15.69
N GLY A 212 8.91 5.83 15.35
CA GLY A 212 8.48 4.48 15.02
C GLY A 212 7.69 3.79 16.12
N LEU A 213 8.16 3.86 17.37
CA LEU A 213 7.48 3.29 18.55
C LEU A 213 6.13 3.98 18.83
N ILE A 214 6.09 5.31 18.74
CA ILE A 214 4.87 6.08 18.94
C ILE A 214 3.84 5.72 17.87
N LEU A 215 4.24 5.73 16.60
CA LEU A 215 3.35 5.41 15.48
C LEU A 215 2.84 3.97 15.52
N ASP A 216 3.66 2.99 15.92
CA ASP A 216 3.22 1.60 16.11
C ASP A 216 2.13 1.50 17.18
N THR A 217 2.32 2.22 18.29
CA THR A 217 1.33 2.28 19.37
C THR A 217 0.02 2.91 18.89
N VAL A 218 0.10 3.99 18.10
CA VAL A 218 -1.08 4.66 17.52
C VAL A 218 -1.82 3.75 16.54
N VAL A 219 -1.11 3.04 15.67
CA VAL A 219 -1.72 2.10 14.72
C VAL A 219 -2.43 0.97 15.47
N ARG A 220 -1.79 0.38 16.47
CA ARG A 220 -2.38 -0.67 17.31
C ARG A 220 -3.65 -0.20 18.02
N LEU A 221 -3.62 0.99 18.62
CA LEU A 221 -4.79 1.57 19.27
C LEU A 221 -5.94 1.83 18.28
N HIS A 222 -5.61 2.24 17.05
CA HIS A 222 -6.60 2.42 16.00
C HIS A 222 -7.26 1.09 15.60
N GLU A 223 -6.47 0.03 15.41
CA GLU A 223 -6.96 -1.32 15.12
C GLU A 223 -7.89 -1.82 16.24
N GLU A 224 -7.49 -1.69 17.50
CA GLU A 224 -8.32 -2.06 18.66
C GLU A 224 -9.64 -1.29 18.71
N THR A 225 -9.59 0.02 18.40
CA THR A 225 -10.79 0.88 18.36
C THR A 225 -11.75 0.44 17.25
N VAL A 226 -11.22 0.17 16.05
CA VAL A 226 -12.03 -0.32 14.92
C VAL A 226 -12.70 -1.64 15.28
N GLU A 227 -11.97 -2.57 15.90
CA GLU A 227 -12.50 -3.88 16.27
C GLU A 227 -13.57 -3.78 17.37
N PHE A 228 -13.38 -2.88 18.34
CA PHE A 228 -14.40 -2.57 19.34
C PHE A 228 -15.70 -2.05 18.69
N TRP A 229 -15.61 -1.13 17.73
CA TRP A 229 -16.79 -0.61 17.05
C TRP A 229 -17.52 -1.66 16.21
N LYS A 230 -16.80 -2.56 15.56
CA LYS A 230 -17.43 -3.69 14.84
C LYS A 230 -18.25 -4.56 15.79
N GLN A 231 -17.68 -4.95 16.93
CA GLN A 231 -18.41 -5.75 17.92
C GLN A 231 -19.68 -5.06 18.42
N GLN A 232 -19.67 -3.72 18.54
CA GLN A 232 -20.86 -2.95 18.91
C GLN A 232 -21.92 -2.92 17.79
N LEU A 233 -21.50 -2.85 16.53
CA LEU A 233 -22.41 -2.88 15.38
C LEU A 233 -23.04 -4.26 15.19
N ASP A 234 -22.26 -5.33 15.35
CA ASP A 234 -22.76 -6.70 15.25
C ASP A 234 -23.77 -7.03 16.36
N ARG A 235 -23.60 -6.46 17.57
CA ARG A 235 -24.59 -6.58 18.66
C ARG A 235 -25.90 -5.85 18.40
N ARG A 236 -25.97 -4.95 17.41
CA ARG A 236 -27.18 -4.20 17.05
C ARG A 236 -27.96 -4.84 15.89
N ARG A 237 -27.45 -5.90 15.29
CA ARG A 237 -28.15 -6.74 14.30
C ARG A 237 -28.75 -7.96 15.00
#